data_AF-A0A6P6FZ18-F1
#
_entry.id   AF-A0A6P6FZ18-F1
#
_cell.length_a   1.000
_cell.length_b   1.000
_cell.length_c   1.000
_cell.angle_alpha   90.00
_cell.angle_beta   90.00
_cell.angle_gamma   90.00
#
_symmetry.space_group_name_H-M   'P 1'
#
loop_
_entity.id
_entity.type
_entity.pdbx_description
1 polymer ?
#
loop_
_entity_poly.entity_id
_entity_poly.type
_entity_poly.pdbx_seq_one_letter_code
_entity_poly.pdbx_strand_id
1 'polypeptide(L)'
;MTEYWVSQGNKWCDFCKIYISNNPSSIRNHELGQRHKDNVAKRLADMRKEKAAKEKEEKEAVRVLEQIETVSINKHVNQLMAKLSSVYHFI
;
A
#
# COMPACT_ATOMS: atom_id res chain seq x y z
N MET A 1 -51.78 -1.52 -12.44
CA MET A 1 -50.39 -1.28 -12.02
C MET A 1 -49.51 -2.18 -12.86
N THR A 2 -48.65 -1.62 -13.69
CA THR A 2 -47.68 -2.41 -14.47
C THR A 2 -46.56 -2.82 -13.54
N GLU A 3 -46.46 -4.12 -13.24
CA GLU A 3 -45.35 -4.68 -12.49
C GLU A 3 -44.07 -4.52 -13.32
N TYR A 4 -43.16 -3.68 -12.82
CA TYR A 4 -41.84 -3.47 -13.40
C TYR A 4 -40.97 -4.67 -13.03
N TRP A 5 -40.75 -5.57 -14.00
CA TRP A 5 -39.82 -6.69 -13.79
C TRP A 5 -38.39 -6.16 -13.74
N VAL A 6 -37.80 -6.15 -12.54
CA VAL A 6 -36.37 -5.90 -12.34
C VAL A 6 -35.63 -7.23 -12.32
N SER A 7 -34.68 -7.39 -13.23
CA SER A 7 -33.75 -8.52 -13.18
C SER A 7 -33.03 -8.51 -11.83
N GLN A 8 -33.13 -9.59 -11.07
CA GLN A 8 -32.26 -9.79 -9.91
C GLN A 8 -30.84 -9.98 -10.47
N GLY A 9 -30.01 -8.94 -10.37
CA GLY A 9 -28.64 -8.96 -10.87
C GLY A 9 -27.76 -10.01 -10.17
N ASN A 10 -26.47 -10.03 -10.50
CA ASN A 10 -25.49 -10.83 -9.75
C ASN A 10 -24.69 -9.95 -8.79
N LYS A 11 -24.44 -10.44 -7.58
CA LYS A 11 -23.55 -9.82 -6.60
C LYS A 11 -22.12 -10.31 -6.84
N TRP A 12 -21.16 -9.38 -6.89
CA TRP A 12 -19.74 -9.70 -6.91
C TRP A 12 -19.21 -9.91 -5.49
N CYS A 13 -18.30 -10.87 -5.31
CA CYS A 13 -17.55 -11.06 -4.06
C CYS A 13 -16.07 -10.76 -4.27
N ASP A 14 -15.53 -9.80 -3.51
CA ASP A 14 -14.13 -9.37 -3.64
C ASP A 14 -13.10 -10.40 -3.17
N PHE A 15 -13.44 -11.19 -2.14
CA PHE A 15 -12.53 -12.21 -1.59
C PHE A 15 -12.48 -13.47 -2.45
N CYS A 16 -13.62 -13.89 -2.99
CA CYS A 16 -13.71 -15.10 -3.81
C CYS A 16 -13.58 -14.83 -5.30
N LYS A 17 -13.66 -13.58 -5.75
CA LYS A 17 -13.60 -13.15 -7.16
C LYS A 17 -14.58 -13.93 -8.05
N ILE A 18 -15.81 -14.09 -7.57
CA ILE A 18 -16.90 -14.75 -8.30
C ILE A 18 -18.18 -13.93 -8.25
N TYR A 19 -19.01 -14.10 -9.27
CA TYR A 19 -20.39 -13.62 -9.28
C TYR A 19 -21.30 -14.64 -8.58
N ILE A 20 -22.17 -14.13 -7.71
CA ILE A 20 -23.15 -14.88 -6.93
C ILE A 20 -24.52 -14.34 -7.31
N SER A 21 -25.55 -15.19 -7.29
CA SER A 21 -26.93 -14.73 -7.50
C SER A 21 -27.32 -13.73 -6.41
N ASN A 22 -27.98 -12.62 -6.78
CA ASN A 22 -28.49 -11.62 -5.83
C ASN A 22 -29.76 -12.12 -5.12
N ASN A 23 -29.64 -13.23 -4.39
CA ASN A 23 -30.66 -13.69 -3.47
C ASN A 23 -30.04 -13.82 -2.07
N PRO A 24 -30.77 -13.44 -1.00
CA PRO A 24 -30.21 -13.35 0.35
C PRO A 24 -29.67 -14.70 0.85
N SER A 25 -30.32 -15.80 0.48
CA SER A 25 -29.88 -17.15 0.85
C SER A 25 -28.54 -17.55 0.21
N SER A 26 -28.35 -17.25 -1.07
CA SER A 26 -27.12 -17.55 -1.81
C SER A 26 -25.95 -16.72 -1.31
N ILE A 27 -26.19 -15.43 -1.03
CA ILE A 27 -25.20 -14.54 -0.43
C ILE A 27 -24.78 -15.06 0.96
N ARG A 28 -25.75 -15.39 1.82
CA ARG A 28 -25.47 -15.91 3.16
C ARG A 28 -24.73 -17.25 3.12
N ASN A 29 -25.14 -18.17 2.25
CA ASN A 29 -24.47 -19.46 2.10
C ASN A 29 -23.04 -19.30 1.57
N HIS A 30 -22.83 -18.34 0.67
CA HIS A 30 -21.49 -18.00 0.19
C HIS A 30 -20.60 -17.45 1.31
N GLU A 31 -21.07 -16.46 2.07
CA GLU A 31 -20.33 -15.83 3.16
C GLU A 31 -20.03 -16.81 4.31
N LEU A 32 -20.92 -17.77 4.56
CA LEU A 32 -20.72 -18.82 5.57
C LEU A 32 -19.85 -19.99 5.07
N GLY A 33 -19.64 -20.11 3.75
CA GLY A 33 -18.87 -21.18 3.14
C GLY A 33 -17.39 -21.15 3.53
N GLN A 34 -16.77 -22.33 3.66
CA GLN A 34 -15.36 -22.46 4.07
C GLN A 34 -14.42 -21.71 3.14
N ARG A 35 -14.60 -21.86 1.82
CA ARG A 35 -13.82 -21.13 0.81
C ARG A 35 -13.81 -19.61 1.04
N HIS A 36 -14.94 -19.01 1.42
CA HIS A 36 -15.01 -17.58 1.68
C HIS A 36 -14.22 -17.23 2.95
N LYS A 37 -14.45 -17.96 4.04
CA LYS A 37 -13.73 -17.79 5.31
C LYS A 37 -12.21 -17.94 5.17
N ASP A 38 -11.76 -18.96 4.42
CA ASP A 38 -10.35 -19.21 4.17
C ASP A 38 -9.71 -18.07 3.35
N ASN A 39 -10.40 -17.58 2.32
CA ASN A 39 -9.92 -16.46 1.52
C ASN A 39 -9.85 -15.17 2.35
N VAL A 40 -10.83 -14.92 3.20
CA VAL A 40 -10.83 -13.76 4.12
C VAL A 40 -9.67 -13.87 5.12
N ALA A 41 -9.48 -15.04 5.73
CA ALA A 41 -8.39 -15.29 6.67
C ALA A 41 -7.02 -15.11 6.00
N LYS A 42 -6.86 -15.64 4.79
CA LYS A 42 -5.63 -15.46 3.98
C LYS A 42 -5.40 -14.00 3.65
N ARG A 43 -6.42 -13.27 3.18
CA ARG A 43 -6.28 -11.85 2.85
C ARG A 43 -5.91 -11.02 4.08
N LEU A 44 -6.46 -11.34 5.25
CA LEU A 44 -6.11 -10.68 6.50
C LEU A 44 -4.66 -10.96 6.92
N ALA A 45 -4.20 -12.21 6.76
CA ALA A 45 -2.81 -12.58 7.03
C ALA A 45 -1.83 -11.88 6.08
N ASP A 46 -2.16 -11.84 4.78
CA ASP A 46 -1.34 -11.18 3.76
C ASP A 46 -1.26 -9.68 4.03
N MET A 47 -2.37 -9.02 4.37
CA MET A 47 -2.39 -7.59 4.71
C MET A 47 -1.52 -7.26 5.92
N ARG A 48 -1.49 -8.13 6.95
CA ARG A 48 -0.61 -7.95 8.11
C ARG A 48 0.86 -8.05 7.73
N LYS A 49 1.22 -9.03 6.87
CA LYS A 49 2.59 -9.19 6.37
C LYS A 49 3.01 -8.02 5.50
N GLU A 50 2.15 -7.59 4.57
CA GLU A 50 2.36 -6.42 3.72
C GLU A 50 2.60 -5.17 4.56
N LYS A 51 1.81 -4.95 5.62
CA LYS A 51 2.00 -3.79 6.52
C LYS A 51 3.37 -3.82 7.22
N ALA A 52 3.78 -4.98 7.74
CA ALA A 52 5.08 -5.12 8.40
C ALA A 52 6.26 -4.92 7.42
N ALA A 53 6.14 -5.43 6.19
CA ALA A 53 7.12 -5.22 5.14
C ALA A 53 7.20 -3.74 4.74
N LYS A 54 6.04 -3.10 4.55
CA LYS A 54 5.95 -1.67 4.21
C LYS A 54 6.53 -0.78 5.29
N GLU A 55 6.30 -1.08 6.57
CA GLU A 55 6.88 -0.31 7.68
C GLU A 55 8.42 -0.45 7.71
N LYS A 56 8.96 -1.62 7.37
CA LYS A 56 10.41 -1.82 7.26
C LYS A 56 10.99 -1.03 6.09
N GLU A 57 10.34 -1.09 4.94
CA GLU A 57 10.73 -0.36 3.73
C GLU A 57 10.65 1.16 3.95
N GLU A 58 9.62 1.65 4.62
CA GLU A 58 9.49 3.06 5.01
C GLU A 58 10.62 3.49 5.95
N LYS A 59 10.98 2.67 6.95
CA LYS A 59 12.12 2.96 7.84
C LYS A 59 13.45 2.93 7.11
N GLU A 60 13.62 2.07 6.12
CA GLU A 60 14.81 2.05 5.25
C GLU A 60 14.85 3.29 4.36
N ALA A 61 13.73 3.67 3.74
CA ALA A 61 13.61 4.87 2.93
C ALA A 61 13.94 6.14 3.73
N VAL A 62 13.41 6.28 4.95
CA VAL A 62 13.72 7.42 5.84
C VAL A 62 15.21 7.47 6.17
N ARG A 63 15.83 6.35 6.53
CA ARG A 63 17.28 6.30 6.81
C ARG A 63 18.12 6.70 5.60
N VAL A 64 17.75 6.23 4.42
CA VAL A 64 18.45 6.58 3.17
C VAL A 64 18.30 8.08 2.88
N LEU A 65 17.12 8.65 3.10
CA LEU A 65 16.89 10.09 2.93
C LEU A 65 17.76 10.93 3.89
N GLU A 66 17.83 10.57 5.17
CA GLU A 66 18.70 11.24 6.15
C GLU A 66 20.18 11.18 5.74
N GLN A 67 20.65 10.03 5.26
CA GLN A 67 22.02 9.89 4.74
C GLN A 67 22.27 10.79 3.53
N ILE A 68 21.31 10.89 2.60
CA ILE A 68 21.42 11.77 1.44
C ILE A 68 21.51 13.23 1.87
N GLU A 69 20.67 13.67 2.82
CA GLU A 69 20.67 15.04 3.32
C GLU A 69 22.01 15.41 3.97
N THR A 70 22.54 14.55 4.84
CA THR A 70 23.83 14.80 5.51
C THR A 70 25.00 14.87 4.54
N VAL A 71 25.04 13.99 3.53
CA VAL A 71 26.07 14.01 2.48
C VAL A 71 25.93 15.27 1.62
N SER A 72 24.71 15.66 1.28
CA SER A 72 24.43 16.87 0.50
C SER A 72 24.90 18.14 1.23
N ILE A 73 24.58 18.27 2.52
CA ILE A 73 25.02 19.39 3.36
C ILE A 73 26.55 19.43 3.46
N ASN A 74 27.20 18.31 3.78
CA ASN A 74 28.65 18.25 3.87
C ASN A 74 29.35 18.61 2.56
N LYS A 75 28.82 18.13 1.43
CA LYS A 75 29.34 18.50 0.11
C LYS A 75 29.20 20.00 -0.13
N HIS A 76 28.06 20.59 0.21
CA HIS A 76 27.83 22.02 0.05
C HIS A 76 28.78 22.86 0.92
N VAL A 77 28.96 22.49 2.20
CA VAL A 77 29.91 23.14 3.11
C VAL A 77 31.34 23.03 2.60
N ASN A 78 31.79 21.84 2.21
CA ASN A 78 33.13 21.65 1.64
C ASN A 78 33.37 22.49 0.38
N GLN A 79 32.34 22.63 -0.46
CA GLN A 79 32.42 23.43 -1.67
C GLN A 79 32.51 24.94 -1.35
N LEU A 80 31.83 25.42 -0.32
CA LEU A 80 31.96 26.80 0.19
C LEU A 80 33.35 27.04 0.80
N MET A 81 33.86 26.09 1.58
CA MET A 81 35.20 26.18 2.18
C MET A 81 36.30 26.21 1.12
N ALA A 82 36.18 25.39 0.07
CA ALA A 82 37.13 25.40 -1.05
C ALA A 82 37.14 26.75 -1.79
N LYS A 83 35.96 27.37 -1.98
CA LYS A 83 35.86 28.71 -2.56
C LYS A 83 36.52 29.77 -1.68
N LEU A 84 36.26 29.74 -0.37
CA LEU A 84 36.88 30.66 0.59
C LEU A 84 38.41 30.52 0.60
N SER A 85 38.94 29.29 0.65
CA SER A 85 40.39 29.04 0.60
C SER A 85 41.02 29.56 -0.69
N SER A 86 40.34 29.45 -1.84
CA SER A 86 40.84 29.98 -3.10
C SER A 86 40.88 31.51 -3.14
N VAL A 87 39.98 32.19 -2.40
CA VAL A 87 40.00 33.65 -2.28
C VAL A 87 41.15 34.11 -1.38
N TYR A 88 41.37 33.42 -0.25
CA TYR A 88 42.48 33.73 0.66
C TYR A 88 43.86 33.42 0.08
N HIS A 89 43.97 32.52 -0.89
CA HIS A 89 45.25 32.21 -1.55
C HIS A 89 45.65 33.25 -2.63
N PHE A 90 44.73 34.15 -3.00
CA PHE A 90 44.94 35.17 -4.03
C PHE A 90 45.11 36.61 -3.47
N ILE A 91 45.11 36.76 -2.15
CA ILE A 91 45.43 38.00 -1.41
C ILE A 91 46.82 37.83 -0.80
#